data_AF-A0A1T4WZ35-F1
#
_entry.id   AF-A0A1T4WZ35-F1
#
_cell.length_a   1.000
_cell.length_b   1.000
_cell.length_c   1.000
_cell.angle_alpha   90.00
_cell.angle_beta   90.00
_cell.angle_gamma   90.00
#
_symmetry.space_group_name_H-M   'P 1'
#
loop_
_entity.id
_entity.type
_entity.pdbx_description
1 polymer ?
#
loop_
_entity_poly.entity_id
_entity_poly.type
_entity_poly.pdbx_seq_one_letter_code
_entity_poly.pdbx_strand_id
1 'polypeptide(L)'
;MKTPPEDHDLIRWLDGEMSATELERFTARLETDSALKAEAEFMQRMCADVRSALPAEMPVPYGDFFNSQIQVRLTQETVGSSSVLTGERASWLDWFRLPSFVTAAAVAVAVVTAGVMIVRQPSEVGNSLVLSSYAPNGKVQVSSYQSAEAQATVLVLDGLEAIPADRKIVGYHIDRSEMNTEMAATTLYGSGGEVLVVSTDSRNQPRLLAAAMTR
;
A
#
# COMPACT_ATOMS: atom_id res chain seq x y z
N MET A 1 -22.57 -24.56 -18.00
CA MET A 1 -23.30 -25.13 -16.85
C MET A 1 -23.50 -24.00 -15.85
N LYS A 2 -24.74 -23.64 -15.52
CA LYS A 2 -25.03 -22.68 -14.45
C LYS A 2 -24.87 -23.45 -13.13
N THR A 3 -23.97 -23.03 -12.25
CA THR A 3 -23.92 -23.52 -10.87
C THR A 3 -25.25 -23.17 -10.19
N PRO A 4 -25.77 -24.02 -9.29
CA PRO A 4 -27.02 -23.74 -8.60
C PRO A 4 -26.89 -22.44 -7.79
N PRO A 5 -27.94 -21.61 -7.71
CA PRO A 5 -27.96 -20.39 -6.89
C PRO A 5 -27.77 -20.66 -5.37
N GLU A 6 -27.79 -21.92 -4.96
CA GLU A 6 -27.86 -22.37 -3.56
C GLU A 6 -26.52 -22.24 -2.82
N ASP A 7 -25.39 -22.55 -3.46
CA ASP A 7 -24.05 -22.44 -2.86
C ASP A 7 -23.70 -20.97 -2.52
N HIS A 8 -24.20 -20.05 -3.35
CA HIS A 8 -23.94 -18.62 -3.21
C HIS A 8 -24.70 -18.01 -2.01
N ASP A 9 -25.88 -18.53 -1.69
CA ASP A 9 -26.66 -18.06 -0.53
C ASP A 9 -26.02 -18.48 0.79
N LEU A 10 -25.44 -19.69 0.85
CA LEU A 10 -24.75 -20.18 2.05
C LEU A 10 -23.52 -19.33 2.37
N ILE A 11 -22.71 -19.02 1.34
CA ILE A 11 -21.52 -18.17 1.49
C ILE A 11 -21.92 -16.76 1.94
N ARG A 12 -22.90 -16.14 1.27
CA ARG A 12 -23.40 -14.81 1.66
C ARG A 12 -23.95 -14.77 3.09
N TRP A 13 -24.58 -15.84 3.54
CA TRP A 13 -25.06 -15.96 4.91
C TRP A 13 -23.91 -16.05 5.92
N LEU A 14 -22.87 -16.83 5.63
CA LEU A 14 -21.67 -16.92 6.47
C LEU A 14 -20.92 -15.59 6.57
N ASP A 15 -20.88 -14.83 5.46
CA ASP A 15 -20.21 -13.52 5.38
C ASP A 15 -21.06 -12.37 5.96
N GLY A 16 -22.33 -12.62 6.31
CA GLY A 16 -23.23 -11.60 6.85
C GLY A 16 -23.71 -10.58 5.79
N GLU A 17 -23.63 -10.91 4.50
CA GLU A 17 -24.00 -10.04 3.38
C GLU A 17 -25.49 -10.12 3.01
N MET A 18 -26.29 -10.85 3.80
CA MET A 18 -27.74 -10.96 3.62
C MET A 18 -28.48 -9.81 4.30
N SER A 19 -29.47 -9.23 3.60
CA SER A 19 -30.45 -8.35 4.23
C SER A 19 -31.34 -9.10 5.22
N ALA A 20 -31.98 -8.39 6.15
CA ALA A 20 -32.85 -9.00 7.17
C ALA A 20 -33.93 -9.93 6.54
N THR A 21 -34.54 -9.50 5.43
CA THR A 21 -35.57 -10.30 4.75
C THR A 21 -35.03 -11.54 4.05
N GLU A 22 -33.79 -11.49 3.55
CA GLU A 22 -33.13 -12.66 2.95
C GLU A 22 -32.73 -13.66 4.03
N LEU A 23 -32.24 -13.16 5.16
CA LEU A 23 -31.83 -13.98 6.30
C LEU A 23 -33.02 -14.75 6.90
N GLU A 24 -34.20 -14.13 7.04
CA GLU A 24 -35.41 -14.82 7.47
C GLU A 24 -35.79 -15.97 6.53
N ARG A 25 -35.79 -15.73 5.21
CA ARG A 25 -36.09 -16.77 4.22
C ARG A 25 -35.06 -17.91 4.24
N PHE A 26 -33.78 -17.57 4.36
CA PHE A 26 -32.70 -18.55 4.42
C PHE A 26 -32.76 -19.39 5.70
N THR A 27 -33.08 -18.77 6.83
CA THR A 27 -33.22 -19.47 8.12
C THR A 27 -34.40 -20.44 8.09
N ALA A 28 -35.56 -20.02 7.54
CA ALA A 28 -36.69 -20.92 7.35
C ALA A 28 -36.36 -22.12 6.44
N ARG A 29 -35.48 -21.92 5.44
CA ARG A 29 -34.97 -23.00 4.58
C ARG A 29 -34.04 -23.94 5.34
N LEU A 30 -33.13 -23.42 6.18
CA LEU A 30 -32.25 -24.21 7.05
C LEU A 30 -33.03 -25.11 8.03
N GLU A 31 -34.19 -24.67 8.51
CA GLU A 31 -35.05 -25.48 9.38
C GLU A 31 -35.71 -26.64 8.64
N THR A 32 -35.96 -26.48 7.34
CA THR A 32 -36.68 -27.46 6.52
C THR A 32 -35.73 -28.45 5.84
N ASP A 33 -34.51 -28.04 5.51
CA ASP A 33 -33.52 -28.84 4.78
C ASP A 33 -32.38 -29.31 5.69
N SER A 34 -32.42 -30.59 6.06
CA SER A 34 -31.39 -31.20 6.91
C SER A 34 -30.01 -31.30 6.26
N ALA A 35 -29.93 -31.39 4.92
CA ALA A 35 -28.66 -31.46 4.21
C ALA A 35 -27.98 -30.08 4.19
N LEU A 36 -28.74 -29.03 3.89
CA LEU A 36 -28.26 -27.65 3.95
C LEU A 36 -27.82 -27.27 5.37
N LYS A 37 -28.57 -27.72 6.40
CA LYS A 37 -28.20 -27.49 7.79
C LYS A 37 -26.88 -28.17 8.17
N ALA A 38 -26.67 -29.42 7.76
CA ALA A 38 -25.43 -30.14 8.03
C ALA A 38 -24.22 -29.44 7.38
N GLU A 39 -24.38 -28.96 6.15
CA GLU A 39 -23.34 -28.20 5.44
C GLU A 39 -23.04 -26.87 6.13
N ALA A 40 -24.07 -26.12 6.53
CA ALA A 40 -23.92 -24.87 7.28
C ALA A 40 -23.19 -25.07 8.62
N GLU A 41 -23.54 -26.11 9.37
CA GLU A 41 -22.85 -26.45 10.62
C GLU A 41 -21.39 -26.85 10.38
N PHE A 42 -21.10 -27.58 9.31
CA PHE A 42 -19.74 -27.94 8.93
C PHE A 42 -18.89 -26.70 8.60
N MET A 43 -19.40 -25.81 7.74
CA MET A 43 -18.69 -24.59 7.37
C MET A 43 -18.46 -23.67 8.57
N GLN A 44 -19.45 -23.54 9.48
CA GLN A 44 -19.28 -22.77 10.71
C GLN A 44 -18.18 -23.33 11.61
N ARG A 45 -18.12 -24.67 11.78
CA ARG A 45 -17.05 -25.32 12.55
C ARG A 45 -15.69 -25.08 11.90
N MET A 46 -15.59 -25.25 10.59
CA MET A 46 -14.36 -24.96 9.84
C MET A 46 -13.89 -23.51 10.03
N CYS A 47 -14.80 -22.52 9.96
CA CYS A 47 -14.48 -21.12 10.21
C CYS A 47 -14.00 -20.89 11.65
N ALA A 48 -14.62 -21.54 12.64
CA ALA A 48 -14.20 -21.46 14.03
C ALA A 48 -12.80 -22.07 14.23
N ASP A 49 -12.54 -23.22 13.63
CA ASP A 49 -11.25 -23.91 13.69
C ASP A 49 -10.14 -23.04 13.08
N VAL A 50 -10.36 -22.49 11.88
CA VAL A 50 -9.42 -21.58 11.23
C VAL A 50 -9.15 -20.35 12.10
N ARG A 51 -10.21 -19.73 12.65
CA ARG A 51 -10.07 -18.56 13.53
C ARG A 51 -9.30 -18.90 14.81
N SER A 52 -9.46 -20.11 15.34
CA SER A 52 -8.71 -20.57 16.53
C SER A 52 -7.24 -20.86 16.24
N ALA A 53 -6.92 -21.27 15.01
CA ALA A 53 -5.56 -21.57 14.57
C ALA A 53 -4.76 -20.30 14.19
N LEU A 54 -5.45 -19.20 13.88
CA LEU A 54 -4.83 -17.93 13.58
C LEU A 54 -4.49 -17.18 14.88
N PRO A 55 -3.27 -16.61 15.00
CA PRO A 55 -2.91 -15.81 16.17
C PRO A 55 -3.83 -14.58 16.25
N ALA A 56 -4.30 -14.26 17.46
CA ALA A 56 -5.23 -13.15 17.72
C ALA A 56 -4.63 -11.78 17.31
N GLU A 57 -3.31 -11.65 17.40
CA GLU A 57 -2.57 -10.48 16.96
C GLU A 57 -1.42 -10.92 16.05
N MET A 58 -1.50 -10.52 14.78
CA MET A 58 -0.40 -10.60 13.83
C MET A 58 -0.12 -9.18 13.35
N PRO A 59 1.14 -8.69 13.45
CA PRO A 59 1.48 -7.40 12.86
C PRO A 59 1.23 -7.48 11.36
N VAL A 60 0.36 -6.62 10.85
CA VAL A 60 0.09 -6.51 9.41
C VAL A 60 1.42 -6.16 8.72
N PRO A 61 1.93 -7.00 7.80
CA PRO A 61 3.11 -6.66 7.04
C PRO A 61 2.87 -5.34 6.29
N TYR A 62 3.73 -4.36 6.49
CA TYR A 62 3.61 -3.03 5.87
C TYR A 62 2.32 -2.27 6.23
N GLY A 63 1.97 -2.21 7.52
CA GLY A 63 0.79 -1.50 8.02
C GLY A 63 0.68 -0.04 7.54
N ASP A 64 1.79 0.67 7.35
CA ASP A 64 1.80 2.04 6.83
C ASP A 64 1.35 2.13 5.37
N PHE A 65 1.73 1.15 4.54
CA PHE A 65 1.27 1.06 3.16
C PHE A 65 -0.23 0.75 3.13
N PHE A 66 -0.69 -0.20 3.95
CA PHE A 66 -2.11 -0.51 4.06
C PHE A 66 -2.92 0.73 4.47
N ASN A 67 -2.48 1.43 5.51
CA ASN A 67 -3.13 2.64 6.01
C ASN A 67 -3.15 3.77 4.96
N SER A 68 -2.06 3.95 4.21
CA SER A 68 -2.02 4.97 3.16
C SER A 68 -2.97 4.65 2.00
N GLN A 69 -3.10 3.39 1.59
CA GLN A 69 -4.06 2.98 0.57
C GLN A 69 -5.52 3.21 1.02
N ILE A 70 -5.84 2.93 2.28
CA ILE A 70 -7.15 3.21 2.86
C ILE A 70 -7.45 4.71 2.85
N GLN A 71 -6.49 5.55 3.28
CA GLN A 71 -6.65 7.00 3.26
C GLN A 71 -6.81 7.57 1.85
N VAL A 72 -6.04 7.05 0.87
CA VAL A 72 -6.16 7.45 -0.54
C VAL A 72 -7.55 7.12 -1.07
N ARG A 73 -8.07 5.92 -0.79
CA ARG A 73 -9.41 5.51 -1.23
C ARG A 73 -10.54 6.28 -0.54
N LEU A 74 -10.46 6.50 0.77
CA LEU A 74 -11.40 7.36 1.50
C LEU A 74 -11.43 8.78 0.91
N THR A 75 -10.26 9.32 0.57
CA THR A 75 -10.15 10.63 -0.08
C THR A 75 -10.80 10.62 -1.47
N GLN A 76 -10.54 9.58 -2.27
CA GLN A 76 -11.15 9.42 -3.59
C GLN A 76 -12.67 9.27 -3.53
N GLU A 77 -13.20 8.53 -2.55
CA GLU A 77 -14.65 8.38 -2.33
C GLU A 77 -15.27 9.67 -1.82
N THR A 78 -14.59 10.40 -0.92
CA THR A 78 -15.09 11.69 -0.39
C THR A 78 -15.11 12.77 -1.47
N VAL A 79 -14.09 12.82 -2.33
CA VAL A 79 -14.00 13.77 -3.45
C VAL A 79 -14.91 13.35 -4.62
N GLY A 80 -15.15 12.05 -4.79
CA GLY A 80 -16.04 11.48 -5.81
C GLY A 80 -17.54 11.45 -5.45
N SER A 81 -17.92 11.66 -4.19
CA SER A 81 -19.31 11.58 -3.72
C SER A 81 -20.19 12.80 -4.06
N SER A 82 -19.80 13.60 -5.05
CA SER A 82 -20.65 14.65 -5.64
C SER A 82 -21.26 14.22 -6.98
N SER A 83 -21.63 12.95 -7.16
CA SER A 83 -22.42 12.51 -8.31
C SER A 83 -23.26 11.28 -7.98
N VAL A 84 -24.55 11.53 -7.74
CA VAL A 84 -25.73 10.71 -8.07
C VAL A 84 -25.59 9.19 -7.95
N LEU A 85 -26.30 8.66 -6.94
CA LEU A 85 -26.79 7.30 -6.80
C LEU A 85 -27.06 6.58 -8.14
N THR A 86 -26.22 5.61 -8.51
CA THR A 86 -26.62 4.35 -9.17
C THR A 86 -25.62 3.28 -8.80
N GLY A 87 -26.12 2.14 -8.33
CA GLY A 87 -25.33 1.13 -7.65
C GLY A 87 -24.55 0.23 -8.59
N GLU A 88 -23.23 0.22 -8.40
CA GLU A 88 -22.42 -0.99 -8.47
C GLU A 88 -21.55 -0.98 -7.21
N ARG A 89 -21.95 -1.77 -6.21
CA ARG A 89 -21.09 -2.03 -5.05
C ARG A 89 -19.92 -2.87 -5.56
N ALA A 90 -18.81 -2.20 -5.87
CA ALA A 90 -17.54 -2.86 -6.12
C ALA A 90 -17.26 -3.77 -4.92
N SER A 91 -17.35 -5.08 -5.16
CA SER A 91 -17.20 -6.08 -4.13
C SER A 91 -15.75 -6.08 -3.66
N TRP A 92 -15.58 -6.02 -2.35
CA TRP A 92 -14.31 -6.13 -1.63
C TRP A 92 -13.46 -7.34 -2.07
N LEU A 93 -14.04 -8.32 -2.76
CA LEU A 93 -13.40 -9.53 -3.30
C LEU A 93 -12.66 -9.33 -4.64
N ASP A 94 -12.78 -8.19 -5.32
CA ASP A 94 -12.03 -7.92 -6.57
C ASP A 94 -10.51 -7.87 -6.34
N TRP A 95 -10.05 -7.67 -5.10
CA TRP A 95 -8.62 -7.78 -4.74
C TRP A 95 -8.05 -9.19 -4.90
N PHE A 96 -8.87 -10.24 -4.81
CA PHE A 96 -8.43 -11.65 -4.94
C PHE A 96 -8.38 -12.12 -6.39
N ARG A 97 -8.98 -11.38 -7.34
CA ARG A 97 -8.96 -11.73 -8.75
C ARG A 97 -7.73 -11.15 -9.43
N LEU A 98 -6.55 -11.64 -9.02
CA LEU A 98 -5.37 -11.62 -9.88
C LEU A 98 -5.67 -12.52 -11.09
N PRO A 99 -5.71 -11.98 -12.33
CA PRO A 99 -5.82 -12.84 -13.50
C PRO A 99 -4.54 -13.67 -13.60
N SER A 100 -4.69 -14.97 -13.37
CA SER A 100 -3.68 -15.98 -13.64
C SER A 100 -3.18 -15.86 -15.08
N PHE A 101 -1.94 -15.39 -15.20
CA PHE A 101 -1.00 -15.47 -16.31
C PHE A 101 -1.48 -16.25 -17.54
N VAL A 102 -2.08 -15.54 -18.50
CA VAL A 102 -2.06 -15.95 -19.90
C VAL A 102 -0.69 -15.59 -20.47
N THR A 103 0.12 -16.62 -20.54
CA THR A 103 1.29 -16.85 -21.40
C THR A 103 1.49 -15.89 -22.59
N ALA A 104 2.72 -15.36 -22.65
CA ALA A 104 3.55 -15.23 -23.85
C ALA A 104 3.49 -14.01 -24.79
N ALA A 105 2.86 -12.87 -24.44
CA ALA A 105 2.92 -11.67 -25.31
C ALA A 105 3.21 -10.32 -24.61
N ALA A 106 3.56 -10.30 -23.32
CA ALA A 106 3.67 -9.05 -22.54
C ALA A 106 5.10 -8.52 -22.31
N VAL A 107 6.13 -9.12 -22.90
CA VAL A 107 7.53 -8.67 -22.67
C VAL A 107 7.82 -7.34 -23.39
N ALA A 108 7.08 -7.00 -24.45
CA ALA A 108 7.29 -5.75 -25.18
C ALA A 108 6.54 -4.54 -24.58
N VAL A 109 5.45 -4.75 -23.84
CA VAL A 109 4.63 -3.65 -23.29
C VAL A 109 5.12 -3.21 -21.90
N ALA A 110 5.67 -4.12 -21.10
CA ALA A 110 6.18 -3.79 -19.76
C ALA A 110 7.40 -2.84 -19.78
N VAL A 111 8.21 -2.87 -20.84
CA VAL A 111 9.35 -1.95 -21.00
C VAL A 111 8.87 -0.54 -21.39
N VAL A 112 7.74 -0.42 -22.08
CA VAL A 112 7.19 0.87 -22.50
C VAL A 112 6.39 1.54 -21.36
N THR A 113 5.67 0.78 -20.54
CA THR A 113 4.97 1.36 -19.37
C THR A 113 5.90 1.75 -18.23
N ALA A 114 7.04 1.07 -18.05
CA ALA A 114 8.06 1.51 -17.10
C ALA A 114 8.84 2.76 -17.58
N GLY A 115 9.01 2.94 -18.88
CA GLY A 115 9.75 4.08 -19.47
C GLY A 115 8.95 5.38 -19.62
N VAL A 116 7.62 5.34 -19.55
CA VAL A 116 6.75 6.51 -19.82
C VAL A 116 6.17 7.17 -18.55
N MET A 117 6.35 6.58 -17.35
CA MET A 117 6.03 7.27 -16.09
C MET A 117 7.13 8.22 -15.57
N ILE A 118 8.01 8.68 -16.46
CA ILE A 118 8.84 9.88 -16.26
C ILE A 118 8.31 11.02 -17.17
N VAL A 119 6.99 11.05 -17.41
CA VAL A 119 6.34 12.25 -17.95
C VAL A 119 5.95 13.11 -16.77
N ARG A 120 6.76 14.15 -16.58
CA ARG A 120 6.50 15.37 -15.79
C ARG A 120 4.99 15.63 -15.63
N GLN A 121 4.44 15.26 -14.48
CA GLN A 121 3.24 15.92 -14.01
C GLN A 121 3.65 17.32 -13.55
N PRO A 122 3.01 18.40 -14.03
CA PRO A 122 3.18 19.70 -13.43
C PRO A 122 2.75 19.55 -11.97
N SER A 123 3.68 19.87 -11.06
CA SER A 123 3.45 19.81 -9.63
C SER A 123 2.31 20.76 -9.28
N GLU A 124 1.12 20.22 -9.08
CA GLU A 124 0.18 20.85 -8.17
C GLU A 124 0.86 20.84 -6.81
N VAL A 125 1.17 22.05 -6.32
CA VAL A 125 1.74 22.30 -5.00
C VAL A 125 0.74 21.74 -3.98
N GLY A 126 0.94 20.50 -3.51
CA GLY A 126 0.05 19.96 -2.49
C GLY A 126 0.15 18.48 -2.14
N ASN A 127 0.60 17.59 -3.05
CA ASN A 127 0.62 16.15 -2.77
C ASN A 127 1.94 15.48 -3.16
N SER A 128 2.90 15.49 -2.24
CA SER A 128 4.12 14.69 -2.34
C SER A 128 3.85 13.32 -1.73
N LEU A 129 3.83 12.27 -2.55
CA LEU A 129 3.62 10.90 -2.10
C LEU A 129 4.97 10.26 -1.75
N VAL A 130 5.13 9.82 -0.49
CA VAL A 130 6.30 9.05 -0.06
C VAL A 130 6.13 7.59 -0.51
N LEU A 131 6.82 7.20 -1.58
CA LEU A 131 6.73 5.86 -2.14
C LEU A 131 7.44 4.81 -1.27
N SER A 132 8.54 5.19 -0.62
CA SER A 132 9.32 4.31 0.25
C SER A 132 10.19 5.13 1.20
N SER A 133 10.34 4.66 2.43
CA SER A 133 11.30 5.17 3.41
C SER A 133 12.36 4.11 3.73
N TYR A 134 13.58 4.56 4.03
CA TYR A 134 14.68 3.68 4.42
C TYR A 134 15.34 4.21 5.70
N ALA A 135 15.42 3.37 6.71
CA ALA A 135 16.18 3.61 7.92
C ALA A 135 17.26 2.51 8.06
N PRO A 136 18.56 2.84 8.01
CA PRO A 136 19.62 1.85 8.14
C PRO A 136 19.72 1.23 9.55
N ASN A 137 19.21 1.94 10.56
CA ASN A 137 19.15 1.45 11.93
C ASN A 137 17.77 0.85 12.19
N GLY A 138 17.72 -0.46 12.47
CA GLY A 138 16.46 -1.18 12.74
C GLY A 138 15.73 -0.75 14.03
N LYS A 139 16.34 0.09 14.87
CA LYS A 139 15.66 0.74 16.02
C LYS A 139 14.91 2.01 15.63
N VAL A 140 15.16 2.54 14.44
CA VAL A 140 14.53 3.77 13.95
C VAL A 140 13.27 3.40 13.18
N GLN A 141 12.13 3.94 13.61
CA GLN A 141 10.86 3.81 12.91
C GLN A 141 10.59 5.10 12.14
N VAL A 142 10.18 4.96 10.88
CA VAL A 142 9.87 6.10 10.01
C VAL A 142 8.40 6.07 9.69
N SER A 143 7.67 7.11 10.06
CA SER A 143 6.30 7.32 9.63
C SER A 143 6.17 8.63 8.86
N SER A 144 5.20 8.71 7.97
CA SER A 144 4.95 9.90 7.16
C SER A 144 3.47 10.19 7.06
N TYR A 145 3.10 11.46 7.14
CA TYR A 145 1.73 11.90 6.92
C TYR A 145 1.69 13.26 6.25
N GLN A 146 0.57 13.58 5.61
CA GLN A 146 0.34 14.89 5.02
C GLN A 146 -0.28 15.83 6.06
N SER A 147 0.38 16.95 6.34
CA SER A 147 -0.15 17.98 7.24
C SER A 147 -0.71 19.15 6.45
N ALA A 148 -2.03 19.39 6.59
CA ALA A 148 -2.68 20.54 5.98
C ALA A 148 -2.23 21.87 6.60
N GLU A 149 -1.94 21.87 7.91
CA GLU A 149 -1.45 23.06 8.64
C GLU A 149 -0.07 23.49 8.18
N ALA A 150 0.85 22.53 8.00
CA ALA A 150 2.20 22.81 7.54
C ALA A 150 2.31 22.92 6.00
N GLN A 151 1.21 22.63 5.28
CA GLN A 151 1.19 22.49 3.81
C GLN A 151 2.34 21.61 3.28
N ALA A 152 2.66 20.55 4.01
CA ALA A 152 3.85 19.74 3.77
C ALA A 152 3.65 18.28 4.17
N THR A 153 4.44 17.41 3.56
CA THR A 153 4.62 16.04 4.01
C THR A 153 5.53 16.04 5.24
N VAL A 154 5.02 15.55 6.36
CA VAL A 154 5.77 15.42 7.61
C VAL A 154 6.35 14.03 7.68
N LEU A 155 7.66 13.93 7.95
CA LEU A 155 8.39 12.70 8.21
C LEU A 155 8.71 12.66 9.71
N VAL A 156 8.20 11.66 10.43
CA VAL A 156 8.47 11.45 11.85
C VAL A 156 9.44 10.27 11.98
N LEU A 157 10.51 10.50 12.76
CA LEU A 157 11.57 9.54 12.99
C LEU A 157 11.63 9.24 14.48
N ASP A 158 11.18 8.04 14.87
CA ASP A 158 11.20 7.57 16.26
C ASP A 158 12.40 6.65 16.49
N GLY A 159 13.02 6.74 17.67
CA GLY A 159 14.16 5.89 18.03
C GLY A 159 15.53 6.39 17.55
N LEU A 160 15.63 7.65 17.12
CA LEU A 160 16.90 8.32 16.91
C LEU A 160 17.62 8.57 18.24
N GLU A 161 18.94 8.37 18.25
CA GLU A 161 19.77 8.75 19.39
C GLU A 161 19.84 10.28 19.50
N ALA A 162 19.81 10.78 20.74
CA ALA A 162 19.93 12.21 20.98
C ALA A 162 21.24 12.73 20.39
N ILE A 163 21.15 13.80 19.59
CA ILE A 163 22.33 14.45 19.04
C ILE A 163 23.03 15.21 20.19
N PRO A 164 24.31 14.93 20.50
CA PRO A 164 25.03 15.64 21.55
C PRO A 164 25.12 17.14 21.25
N ALA A 165 24.97 17.99 22.27
CA ALA A 165 24.98 19.44 22.12
C ALA A 165 26.32 20.01 21.62
N ASP A 166 27.41 19.27 21.82
CA ASP A 166 28.76 19.58 21.36
C ASP A 166 29.05 19.08 19.93
N ARG A 167 28.11 18.35 19.31
CA ARG A 167 28.29 17.86 17.94
C ARG A 167 28.18 19.01 16.95
N LYS A 168 29.29 19.29 16.25
CA LYS A 168 29.29 20.23 15.12
C LYS A 168 28.48 19.67 13.97
N ILE A 169 27.38 20.31 13.63
CA ILE A 169 26.58 20.02 12.44
C ILE A 169 27.07 20.93 11.32
N VAL A 170 27.45 20.33 10.19
CA VAL A 170 27.83 21.05 8.98
C VAL A 170 26.75 20.79 7.94
N GLY A 171 26.13 21.86 7.43
CA GLY A 171 25.16 21.78 6.34
C GLY A 171 25.85 21.97 5.00
N TYR A 172 25.48 21.16 4.02
CA TYR A 172 25.85 21.39 2.62
C TYR A 172 24.72 22.15 1.93
N HIS A 173 25.04 23.26 1.28
CA HIS A 173 24.11 23.92 0.37
C HIS A 173 24.17 23.23 -0.98
N ILE A 174 23.05 22.64 -1.41
CA ILE A 174 22.94 21.94 -2.68
C ILE A 174 22.21 22.86 -3.66
N ASP A 175 22.90 23.23 -4.73
CA ASP A 175 22.37 24.12 -5.77
C ASP A 175 21.59 23.32 -6.82
N ARG A 176 22.06 22.11 -7.13
CA ARG A 176 21.48 21.24 -8.16
C ARG A 176 21.66 19.77 -7.81
N SER A 177 20.69 18.96 -8.25
CA SER A 177 20.83 17.51 -8.33
C SER A 177 20.72 17.05 -9.78
N GLU A 178 21.49 16.02 -10.14
CA GLU A 178 21.40 15.35 -11.43
C GLU A 178 21.23 13.85 -11.20
N MET A 179 20.28 13.25 -11.93
CA MET A 179 20.04 11.81 -11.89
C MET A 179 20.66 11.16 -13.12
N ASN A 180 21.59 10.24 -12.92
CA ASN A 180 22.08 9.34 -13.94
C ASN A 180 21.26 8.03 -13.90
N THR A 181 20.36 7.89 -14.87
CA THR A 181 19.47 6.74 -14.99
C THR A 181 20.19 5.44 -15.34
N GLU A 182 21.31 5.50 -16.08
CA GLU A 182 22.09 4.30 -16.44
C GLU A 182 22.78 3.69 -15.22
N MET A 183 23.19 4.53 -14.28
CA MET A 183 23.89 4.10 -13.07
C MET A 183 22.98 4.03 -11.82
N ALA A 184 21.68 4.33 -11.97
CA ALA A 184 20.75 4.49 -10.86
C ALA A 184 21.34 5.37 -9.73
N ALA A 185 22.01 6.45 -10.12
CA ALA A 185 22.76 7.32 -9.22
C ALA A 185 22.25 8.76 -9.30
N THR A 186 22.25 9.44 -8.17
CA THR A 186 21.96 10.87 -8.04
C THR A 186 23.20 11.58 -7.52
N THR A 187 23.67 12.55 -8.28
CA THR A 187 24.78 13.43 -7.90
C THR A 187 24.23 14.77 -7.43
N LEU A 188 24.66 15.21 -6.24
CA LEU A 188 24.35 16.50 -5.66
C LEU A 188 25.53 17.45 -5.87
N TYR A 189 25.27 18.64 -6.39
CA TYR A 189 26.25 19.67 -6.64
C TYR A 189 25.98 20.87 -5.74
N GLY A 190 27.04 21.40 -5.14
CA GLY A 190 27.04 22.68 -4.44
C GLY A 190 27.94 23.68 -5.16
N SER A 191 28.12 24.84 -4.55
CA SER A 191 28.84 25.98 -5.14
C SER A 191 30.31 25.69 -5.52
N GLY A 192 30.92 24.67 -4.92
CA GLY A 192 32.28 24.21 -5.20
C GLY A 192 32.39 23.00 -6.16
N GLY A 193 31.28 22.52 -6.71
CA GLY A 193 31.24 21.33 -7.57
C GLY A 193 30.47 20.17 -6.95
N GLU A 194 30.84 18.94 -7.30
CA GLU A 194 30.21 17.72 -6.80
C GLU A 194 30.40 17.56 -5.29
N VAL A 195 29.30 17.32 -4.56
CA VAL A 195 29.29 17.19 -3.11
C VAL A 195 29.06 15.74 -2.70
N LEU A 196 28.10 15.06 -3.33
CA LEU A 196 27.66 13.73 -2.91
C LEU A 196 27.11 12.93 -4.08
N VAL A 197 27.50 11.67 -4.19
CA VAL A 197 26.90 10.69 -5.11
C VAL A 197 26.23 9.60 -4.30
N VAL A 198 24.93 9.43 -4.52
CA VAL A 198 24.11 8.38 -3.92
C VAL A 198 23.61 7.48 -5.04
N SER A 199 23.79 6.17 -4.93
CA SER A 199 23.18 5.18 -5.82
C SER A 199 22.30 4.22 -5.04
N THR A 200 21.57 3.36 -5.74
CA THR A 200 20.91 2.21 -5.11
C THR A 200 21.68 0.91 -5.37
N ASP A 201 21.60 -0.04 -4.44
CA ASP A 201 22.13 -1.40 -4.63
C ASP A 201 21.09 -2.33 -5.30
N SER A 202 21.44 -3.61 -5.46
CA SER A 202 20.52 -4.61 -6.03
C SER A 202 19.27 -4.89 -5.19
N ARG A 203 19.21 -4.39 -3.95
CA ARG A 203 18.05 -4.44 -3.05
C ARG A 203 17.34 -3.09 -2.97
N ASN A 204 17.67 -2.17 -3.89
CA ASN A 204 17.17 -0.80 -3.94
C ASN A 204 17.48 0.02 -2.67
N GLN A 205 18.54 -0.33 -1.93
CA GLN A 205 18.96 0.40 -0.74
C GLN A 205 19.94 1.51 -1.13
N PRO A 206 19.83 2.71 -0.55
CA PRO A 206 20.73 3.81 -0.87
C PRO A 206 22.15 3.50 -0.38
N ARG A 207 23.12 3.69 -1.27
CA ARG A 207 24.55 3.54 -1.02
C ARG A 207 25.27 4.80 -1.44
N LEU A 208 26.14 5.30 -0.56
CA LEU A 208 27.01 6.43 -0.85
C LEU A 208 28.19 5.94 -1.69
N LEU A 209 28.35 6.48 -2.90
CA LEU A 209 29.44 6.12 -3.82
C LEU A 209 30.65 7.03 -3.68
N ALA A 210 30.41 8.33 -3.49
CA ALA A 210 31.45 9.32 -3.26
C ALA A 210 30.89 10.47 -2.43
N ALA A 211 31.72 11.04 -1.56
CA ALA A 211 31.46 12.30 -0.88
C ALA A 211 32.70 13.16 -1.00
N ALA A 212 32.54 14.41 -1.45
CA ALA A 212 33.65 15.35 -1.44
C ALA A 212 33.96 15.76 0.00
N MET A 213 35.13 15.34 0.50
CA MET A 213 35.73 15.95 1.69
C MET A 213 36.40 17.25 1.27
N THR A 214 35.66 18.35 1.28
CA THR A 214 36.28 19.67 1.28
C THR A 214 36.95 19.90 2.64
N ARG A 215 38.26 20.17 2.61
CA ARG A 215 39.08 20.54 3.77
C ARG A 215 38.65 21.88 4.36
#